data_AF-A0A971IF27-F1
#
_entry.id   AF-A0A971IF27-F1
#
_cell.length_a   1.000
_cell.length_b   1.000
_cell.length_c   1.000
_cell.angle_alpha   90.00
_cell.angle_beta   90.00
_cell.angle_gamma   90.00
#
_symmetry.space_group_name_H-M   'P 1'
#
loop_
_entity.id
_entity.type
_entity.pdbx_description
1 polymer ?
#
loop_
_entity_poly.entity_id
_entity_poly.type
_entity_poly.pdbx_seq_one_letter_code
_entity_poly.pdbx_strand_id
1 'polypeptide(L)'
;MGRSGSVVRALVTLCLVLTVAGCGLQERAVEDTTGKIDVARDATVKAQLMMIKTGIDAYAAMNGSAPADASKATLGGFVDPWPDNPFTEQPMQPGEGPGDYVFTPAAGAGYTLSVNLSDGGVYTAP
;
A
#
# COMPACT_ATOMS: atom_id res chain seq x y z
N MET A 1 42.96 -49.10 -21.09
CA MET A 1 41.65 -48.41 -21.05
C MET A 1 41.45 -47.82 -19.65
N GLY A 2 41.56 -46.50 -19.48
CA GLY A 2 41.45 -45.89 -18.14
C GLY A 2 41.03 -44.41 -18.15
N ARG A 3 40.32 -43.96 -19.20
CA ARG A 3 40.09 -42.52 -19.46
C ARG A 3 38.62 -42.08 -19.40
N SER A 4 37.70 -43.00 -19.13
CA SER A 4 36.25 -42.71 -19.15
C SER A 4 35.65 -42.43 -17.76
N GLY A 5 36.30 -42.88 -16.67
CA GLY A 5 35.78 -42.71 -15.30
C GLY A 5 35.98 -41.32 -14.71
N SER A 6 37.10 -40.66 -15.01
CA SER A 6 37.41 -39.32 -14.46
C SER A 6 36.60 -38.20 -15.12
N VAL A 7 36.23 -38.34 -16.39
CA VAL A 7 35.48 -37.33 -17.13
C VAL A 7 34.03 -37.28 -16.66
N VAL A 8 33.41 -38.45 -16.41
CA VAL A 8 32.05 -38.56 -15.88
C VAL A 8 31.98 -38.01 -14.46
N ARG A 9 32.98 -38.30 -13.61
CA ARG A 9 33.05 -37.76 -12.26
C ARG A 9 33.21 -36.23 -12.26
N ALA A 10 34.08 -35.68 -13.11
CA ALA A 10 34.27 -34.22 -13.20
C ALA A 10 33.00 -33.48 -13.66
N LEU A 11 32.24 -34.05 -14.59
CA LEU A 11 30.98 -33.47 -15.08
C LEU A 11 29.84 -33.54 -14.05
N VAL A 12 29.73 -34.63 -13.30
CA VAL A 12 28.69 -34.77 -12.25
C VAL A 12 28.95 -33.80 -11.09
N THR A 13 30.20 -33.59 -10.68
CA THR A 13 30.52 -32.61 -9.63
C THR A 13 30.27 -31.17 -10.07
N LEU A 14 30.51 -30.84 -11.34
CA LEU A 14 30.27 -29.50 -11.87
C LEU A 14 28.76 -29.16 -11.93
N CYS A 15 27.89 -30.12 -12.24
CA CYS A 15 26.43 -29.92 -12.20
C CYS A 15 25.89 -29.68 -10.79
N LEU A 16 26.47 -30.31 -9.76
CA LEU A 16 26.00 -30.22 -8.37
C LEU A 16 26.40 -28.90 -7.69
N VAL A 17 27.45 -28.24 -8.17
CA VAL A 17 27.87 -26.91 -7.66
C VAL A 17 27.00 -25.78 -8.24
N LEU A 18 26.45 -25.95 -9.45
CA LEU A 18 25.60 -24.94 -10.09
C LEU A 18 24.19 -24.85 -9.50
N THR A 19 23.68 -25.90 -8.85
CA THR A 19 22.35 -25.88 -8.22
C THR A 19 22.32 -25.10 -6.90
N VAL A 20 23.45 -24.96 -6.21
CA VAL A 20 23.53 -24.27 -4.91
C VAL A 20 23.69 -22.75 -5.07
N ALA A 21 24.27 -22.27 -6.18
CA ALA A 21 24.43 -20.84 -6.46
C ALA A 21 23.18 -20.15 -7.03
N GLY A 22 22.17 -20.92 -7.48
CA GLY A 22 20.94 -20.39 -8.07
C GLY A 22 19.96 -19.77 -7.07
N CYS A 23 20.05 -20.11 -5.78
CA CYS A 23 19.10 -19.60 -4.78
C CYS A 23 19.41 -18.17 -4.29
N GLY A 24 20.64 -17.67 -4.43
CA GLY A 24 21.02 -16.35 -3.90
C GLY A 24 20.72 -15.14 -4.79
N LEU A 25 20.41 -15.35 -6.07
CA LEU A 25 20.10 -14.28 -7.04
C LEU A 25 18.59 -13.98 -7.15
N GLN A 26 17.73 -14.92 -6.74
CA GLN A 26 16.27 -14.74 -6.79
C GLN A 26 15.72 -13.91 -5.62
N GLU A 27 16.42 -13.84 -4.48
CA GLU A 27 15.90 -13.14 -3.29
C GLU A 27 15.97 -11.60 -3.43
N ARG A 28 17.01 -11.06 -4.07
CA ARG A 28 17.19 -9.60 -4.20
C ARG A 28 16.25 -8.93 -5.21
N ALA A 29 15.83 -9.63 -6.26
CA ALA A 29 14.95 -9.05 -7.29
C ALA A 29 13.48 -8.93 -6.83
N VAL A 30 13.06 -9.84 -5.94
CA VAL A 30 11.70 -9.82 -5.36
C VAL A 30 11.56 -8.66 -4.38
N GLU A 31 12.57 -8.40 -3.55
CA GLU A 31 12.55 -7.32 -2.56
C GLU A 31 12.45 -5.93 -3.21
N ASP A 32 13.21 -5.67 -4.29
CA ASP A 32 13.17 -4.41 -5.04
C ASP A 32 11.83 -4.19 -5.77
N THR A 33 11.18 -5.27 -6.21
CA THR A 33 9.88 -5.18 -6.89
C THR A 33 8.75 -4.90 -5.91
N THR A 34 8.72 -5.59 -4.76
CA THR A 34 7.73 -5.36 -3.71
C THR A 34 7.79 -3.93 -3.20
N GLY A 35 8.98 -3.41 -2.91
CA GLY A 35 9.14 -2.02 -2.45
C GLY A 35 8.63 -0.98 -3.46
N LYS A 36 8.86 -1.19 -4.77
CA LYS A 36 8.32 -0.29 -5.81
C LYS A 36 6.79 -0.33 -5.90
N ILE A 37 6.18 -1.51 -5.70
CA ILE A 37 4.72 -1.64 -5.68
C ILE A 37 4.15 -0.92 -4.47
N ASP A 38 4.75 -1.07 -3.29
CA ASP A 38 4.28 -0.42 -2.07
C ASP A 38 4.34 1.12 -2.18
N VAL A 39 5.42 1.67 -2.75
CA VAL A 39 5.51 3.10 -3.06
C VAL A 39 4.38 3.57 -3.99
N ALA A 40 4.02 2.77 -5.00
CA ALA A 40 2.93 3.09 -5.90
C ALA A 40 1.56 3.03 -5.21
N ARG A 41 1.34 2.06 -4.32
CA ARG A 41 0.13 1.98 -3.49
C ARG A 41 0.04 3.16 -2.53
N ASP A 42 1.14 3.54 -1.88
CA ASP A 42 1.18 4.71 -1.00
C ASP A 42 0.86 6.01 -1.74
N ALA A 43 1.39 6.18 -2.95
CA ALA A 43 1.03 7.32 -3.80
C ALA A 43 -0.46 7.33 -4.16
N THR A 44 -1.03 6.16 -4.44
CA THR A 44 -2.45 6.00 -4.74
C THR A 44 -3.32 6.35 -3.54
N VAL A 45 -2.98 5.82 -2.35
CA VAL A 45 -3.67 6.10 -1.09
C VAL A 45 -3.66 7.60 -0.76
N LYS A 46 -2.53 8.29 -0.94
CA LYS A 46 -2.44 9.75 -0.73
C LYS A 46 -3.39 10.51 -1.66
N ALA A 47 -3.46 10.12 -2.94
CA ALA A 47 -4.37 10.74 -3.88
C ALA A 47 -5.85 10.49 -3.52
N GLN A 48 -6.18 9.25 -3.12
CA GLN A 48 -7.53 8.89 -2.69
C GLN A 48 -7.92 9.59 -1.38
N LEU A 49 -6.98 9.79 -0.44
CA LEU A 49 -7.23 10.57 0.77
C LEU A 49 -7.66 12.00 0.44
N MET A 50 -7.10 12.61 -0.61
CA MET A 50 -7.52 13.94 -1.05
C MET A 50 -8.95 13.96 -1.59
N MET A 51 -9.44 12.86 -2.18
CA MET A 51 -10.85 12.75 -2.58
C MET A 51 -11.77 12.77 -1.35
N ILE A 52 -11.42 12.01 -0.30
CA ILE A 52 -12.16 11.99 0.98
C ILE A 52 -12.11 13.38 1.63
N LYS A 53 -10.94 14.03 1.64
CA LYS A 53 -10.76 15.41 2.12
C LYS A 53 -11.72 16.37 1.42
N THR A 54 -11.76 16.34 0.09
CA THR A 54 -12.68 17.19 -0.69
C THR A 54 -14.14 16.91 -0.35
N GLY A 55 -14.51 15.65 -0.13
CA GLY A 55 -15.85 15.29 0.34
C GLY A 55 -16.20 15.86 1.73
N ILE A 56 -15.26 15.81 2.67
CA ILE A 56 -15.41 16.43 4.00
C ILE A 56 -15.56 17.95 3.87
N ASP A 57 -14.72 18.59 3.04
CA ASP A 57 -14.77 20.03 2.82
C ASP A 57 -16.13 20.45 2.22
N ALA A 58 -16.65 19.67 1.26
CA ALA A 58 -17.97 19.90 0.66
C ALA A 58 -19.10 19.70 1.67
N TYR A 59 -19.05 18.63 2.49
CA TYR A 59 -19.99 18.40 3.58
C TYR A 59 -19.99 19.59 4.55
N ALA A 60 -18.81 20.06 4.96
CA ALA A 60 -18.67 21.15 5.91
C ALA A 60 -19.18 22.48 5.34
N ALA A 61 -18.94 22.75 4.05
CA ALA A 61 -19.49 23.92 3.37
C ALA A 61 -21.03 23.92 3.36
N MET A 62 -21.66 22.74 3.21
CA MET A 62 -23.12 22.61 3.19
C MET A 62 -23.75 22.67 4.59
N ASN A 63 -23.09 22.07 5.60
CA ASN A 63 -23.66 21.88 6.94
C ASN A 63 -23.12 22.84 7.99
N GLY A 64 -22.12 23.68 7.65
CA GLY A 64 -21.45 24.59 8.57
C GLY A 64 -20.54 23.92 9.59
N SER A 65 -20.40 22.59 9.54
CA SER A 65 -19.54 21.81 10.44
C SER A 65 -19.01 20.55 9.77
N ALA A 66 -17.83 20.10 10.18
CA ALA A 66 -17.27 18.82 9.78
C ALA A 66 -18.22 17.67 10.19
N PRO A 67 -18.25 16.57 9.42
CA PRO A 67 -19.08 15.43 9.77
C PRO A 67 -18.59 14.76 11.07
N ALA A 68 -19.47 14.03 11.74
CA ALA A 68 -19.11 13.28 12.95
C ALA A 68 -18.13 12.13 12.66
N ASP A 69 -18.23 11.54 11.47
CA ASP A 69 -17.33 10.53 10.94
C ASP A 69 -17.12 10.75 9.44
N ALA A 70 -16.01 10.25 8.91
CA ALA A 70 -15.70 10.34 7.48
C ALA A 70 -15.91 9.01 6.76
N SER A 71 -16.92 8.22 7.12
CA SER A 71 -17.20 6.92 6.46
C SER A 71 -17.88 7.09 5.10
N LYS A 72 -17.84 6.03 4.28
CA LYS A 72 -18.63 5.94 3.03
C LYS A 72 -20.13 6.15 3.26
N ALA A 73 -20.66 5.68 4.39
CA ALA A 73 -22.07 5.83 4.71
C ALA A 73 -22.45 7.31 4.90
N THR A 74 -21.57 8.10 5.51
CA THR A 74 -21.77 9.52 5.77
C THR A 74 -21.44 10.40 4.56
N LEU A 75 -20.36 10.06 3.83
CA LEU A 75 -19.81 10.89 2.76
C LEU A 75 -20.11 10.38 1.34
N GLY A 76 -20.79 9.26 1.16
CA GLY A 76 -21.00 8.66 -0.17
C GLY A 76 -21.74 9.56 -1.17
N GLY A 77 -22.51 10.55 -0.70
CA GLY A 77 -23.12 11.57 -1.57
C GLY A 77 -22.16 12.69 -1.98
N PHE A 78 -21.02 12.83 -1.32
CA PHE A 78 -19.98 13.84 -1.57
C PHE A 78 -18.71 13.24 -2.19
N VAL A 79 -18.51 11.92 -2.08
CA VAL A 79 -17.39 11.17 -2.63
C VAL A 79 -17.95 9.98 -3.43
N ASP A 80 -18.04 10.16 -4.75
CA ASP A 80 -18.53 9.12 -5.67
C ASP A 80 -17.65 9.08 -6.94
N PRO A 81 -17.06 7.92 -7.30
CA PRO A 81 -17.06 6.67 -6.54
C PRO A 81 -16.27 6.77 -5.23
N TRP A 82 -16.66 5.98 -4.23
CA TRP A 82 -15.85 5.80 -3.03
C TRP A 82 -14.54 5.09 -3.37
N PRO A 83 -13.38 5.56 -2.89
CA PRO A 83 -12.10 4.96 -3.24
C PRO A 83 -11.91 3.58 -2.58
N ASP A 84 -11.24 2.68 -3.28
CA ASP A 84 -10.79 1.38 -2.76
C ASP A 84 -9.35 1.47 -2.26
N ASN A 85 -9.08 0.87 -1.09
CA ASN A 85 -7.75 0.73 -0.52
C ASN A 85 -6.92 -0.25 -1.39
N PRO A 86 -5.80 0.20 -1.99
CA PRO A 86 -5.00 -0.62 -2.90
C PRO A 86 -4.21 -1.74 -2.21
N PHE A 87 -4.16 -1.78 -0.88
CA PHE A 87 -3.54 -2.87 -0.11
C PHE A 87 -4.51 -4.03 0.14
N THR A 88 -5.82 -3.76 0.16
CA THR A 88 -6.86 -4.76 0.50
C THR A 88 -7.87 -4.98 -0.62
N GLU A 89 -7.89 -4.11 -1.64
CA GLU A 89 -8.87 -4.07 -2.71
C GLU A 89 -10.33 -3.92 -2.20
N GLN A 90 -10.48 -3.44 -0.97
CA GLN A 90 -11.77 -3.14 -0.35
C GLN A 90 -11.98 -1.63 -0.27
N PRO A 91 -13.22 -1.14 -0.12
CA PRO A 91 -13.47 0.28 0.13
C PRO A 91 -12.57 0.83 1.25
N MET A 92 -11.94 1.99 1.03
CA MET A 92 -11.17 2.67 2.07
C MET A 92 -12.04 2.88 3.31
N GLN A 93 -11.46 2.69 4.49
CA GLN A 93 -12.17 2.74 5.75
C GLN A 93 -11.31 3.36 6.87
N PRO A 94 -11.92 3.80 7.98
CA PRO A 94 -11.18 4.21 9.16
C PRO A 94 -10.42 3.02 9.77
N GLY A 95 -9.18 3.22 10.21
CA GLY A 95 -8.38 2.15 10.79
C GLY A 95 -6.89 2.48 10.92
N GLU A 96 -6.12 1.46 11.31
CA GLU A 96 -4.68 1.56 11.54
C GLU A 96 -3.86 0.76 10.51
N GLY A 97 -4.50 0.01 9.61
CA GLY A 97 -3.81 -0.76 8.57
C GLY A 97 -3.32 0.10 7.40
N PRO A 98 -2.39 -0.40 6.56
CA PRO A 98 -1.95 0.30 5.36
C PRO A 98 -3.13 0.66 4.45
N GLY A 99 -3.21 1.93 4.07
CA GLY A 99 -4.32 2.49 3.30
C GLY A 99 -5.59 2.81 4.09
N ASP A 100 -5.67 2.44 5.37
CA ASP A 100 -6.74 2.89 6.24
C ASP A 100 -6.46 4.32 6.71
N TYR A 101 -7.52 5.11 6.88
CA TYR A 101 -7.41 6.51 7.29
C TYR A 101 -7.84 6.75 8.75
N VAL A 102 -7.40 7.87 9.30
CA VAL A 102 -7.82 8.37 10.61
C VAL A 102 -8.41 9.75 10.41
N PHE A 103 -9.63 9.95 10.90
CA PHE A 103 -10.33 11.21 10.85
C PHE A 103 -10.70 11.65 12.26
N THR A 104 -10.36 12.89 12.60
CA THR A 104 -10.68 13.50 13.89
C THR A 104 -11.38 14.83 13.63
N PRO A 105 -12.70 14.94 13.85
CA PRO A 105 -13.40 16.21 13.72
C PRO A 105 -13.01 17.16 14.84
N ALA A 106 -13.05 18.46 14.55
CA ALA A 106 -12.88 19.54 15.52
C ALA A 106 -14.14 20.43 15.54
N ALA A 107 -14.10 21.53 16.29
CA ALA A 107 -15.21 22.47 16.34
C ALA A 107 -15.44 23.15 14.98
N GLY A 108 -16.71 23.36 14.62
CA GLY A 108 -17.08 23.97 13.35
C GLY A 108 -16.63 23.10 12.17
N ALA A 109 -16.01 23.71 11.16
CA ALA A 109 -15.53 23.03 9.96
C ALA A 109 -14.12 22.43 10.08
N GLY A 110 -13.47 22.52 11.25
CA GLY A 110 -12.12 22.00 11.44
C GLY A 110 -12.10 20.48 11.57
N TYR A 111 -11.02 19.85 11.10
CA TYR A 111 -10.74 18.42 11.28
C TYR A 111 -9.26 18.12 10.99
N THR A 112 -8.81 16.93 11.38
CA THR A 112 -7.58 16.32 10.87
C THR A 112 -7.92 15.05 10.12
N LEU A 113 -7.24 14.80 9.00
CA LEU A 113 -7.37 13.59 8.21
C LEU A 113 -5.98 13.08 7.86
N SER A 114 -5.70 11.82 8.16
CA SER A 114 -4.44 11.17 7.83
C SER A 114 -4.66 9.76 7.34
N VAL A 115 -3.63 9.16 6.74
CA VAL A 115 -3.66 7.78 6.23
C VAL A 115 -2.37 7.05 6.55
N ASN A 116 -2.48 5.77 6.88
CA ASN A 116 -1.34 4.92 7.19
C ASN A 116 -0.72 4.38 5.89
N LEU A 117 0.59 4.39 5.80
CA LEU A 117 1.37 3.96 4.65
C LEU A 117 1.95 2.57 4.85
N SER A 118 2.44 1.97 3.77
CA SER A 118 3.05 0.64 3.74
C SER A 118 4.21 0.44 4.72
N ASP A 119 4.98 1.50 4.97
CA ASP A 119 6.16 1.51 5.84
C ASP A 119 5.84 1.80 7.31
N GLY A 120 4.55 1.91 7.66
CA GLY A 120 4.07 2.35 8.97
C GLY A 120 4.14 3.87 9.19
N GLY A 121 4.56 4.63 8.17
CA GLY A 121 4.47 6.07 8.17
C GLY A 121 3.02 6.56 8.07
N VAL A 122 2.82 7.84 8.40
CA VAL A 122 1.51 8.49 8.33
C VAL A 122 1.62 9.70 7.40
N TYR A 123 0.68 9.83 6.47
CA TYR A 123 0.50 11.03 5.67
C TYR A 123 -0.74 11.79 6.13
N THR A 124 -0.56 13.03 6.58
CA THR A 124 -1.64 13.93 6.96
C THR A 124 -1.99 14.83 5.78
N ALA A 125 -3.28 14.89 5.45
CA ALA A 125 -3.80 15.78 4.42
C ALA A 125 -3.56 17.26 4.82
N PRO A 126 -3.21 18.14 3.87
CA PRO A 126 -2.90 19.54 4.13
C PRO A 126 -4.12 20.40 4.49
#